data_AF-A0A2G2ZQ35-F1
#
_entry.id   AF-A0A2G2ZQ35-F1
#
_cell.length_a   1.000
_cell.length_b   1.000
_cell.length_c   1.000
_cell.angle_alpha   90.00
_cell.angle_beta   90.00
_cell.angle_gamma   90.00
#
_symmetry.space_group_name_H-M   'P 1'
#
loop_
_entity.id
_entity.type
_entity.pdbx_description
1 polymer ?
#
loop_
_entity_poly.entity_id
_entity_poly.type
_entity_poly.pdbx_seq_one_letter_code
_entity_poly.pdbx_strand_id
1 'polypeptide(L)'
;MWLGSLPNLQVLSLRSNKLHGPIRTSSSSKLFPQLQMVDLSCNAFTAELPTSLFHNLKSMKRIDDTMMAQRDYQDSVTVVTKGMELEVVRILSLYTTMDLSSNKFEGHIPSVLGDLIALRVLNLSHNVW
;
A
#
# COMPACT_ATOMS: atom_id res chain seq x y z
N MET A 1 13.28 -12.72 -5.58
CA MET A 1 12.36 -11.75 -4.93
C MET A 1 12.78 -10.35 -5.38
N TRP A 2 11.86 -9.53 -5.90
CA TRP A 2 12.25 -8.28 -6.59
C TRP A 2 12.32 -7.06 -5.66
N LEU A 3 11.79 -7.15 -4.44
CA LEU A 3 11.57 -5.96 -3.62
C LEU A 3 12.51 -5.83 -2.41
N GLY A 4 13.41 -6.79 -2.16
CA GLY A 4 14.42 -6.74 -1.10
C GLY A 4 13.85 -6.45 0.30
N SER A 5 14.72 -6.25 1.30
CA SER A 5 14.32 -5.70 2.60
C SER A 5 14.56 -4.19 2.55
N LEU A 6 13.50 -3.39 2.37
CA LEU A 6 13.56 -1.93 2.46
C LEU A 6 12.94 -1.47 3.79
N PRO A 7 13.69 -1.54 4.91
CA PRO A 7 13.14 -1.34 6.25
C PRO A 7 12.64 0.09 6.49
N ASN A 8 13.16 1.07 5.76
CA ASN A 8 12.83 2.48 5.91
C ASN A 8 11.88 3.01 4.84
N LEU A 9 11.42 2.16 3.90
CA LEU A 9 10.51 2.59 2.84
C LEU A 9 9.16 2.98 3.44
N GLN A 10 8.71 4.21 3.19
CA GLN A 10 7.44 4.75 3.67
C GLN A 10 6.41 4.87 2.55
N VAL A 11 6.87 5.18 1.33
CA VAL A 11 6.04 5.30 0.13
C VAL A 11 6.54 4.31 -0.92
N LEU A 12 5.62 3.50 -1.45
CA LEU A 12 5.85 2.70 -2.64
C LEU A 12 4.77 3.04 -3.66
N SER A 13 5.16 3.68 -4.77
CA SER A 13 4.28 3.86 -5.93
C SER A 13 4.89 3.16 -7.14
N LEU A 14 4.12 2.23 -7.71
CA LEU A 14 4.39 1.55 -8.98
C LEU A 14 3.21 1.74 -9.93
N ARG A 15 2.41 2.79 -9.71
CA ARG A 15 1.20 3.10 -10.48
C ARG A 15 1.46 3.17 -11.98
N SER A 16 0.47 2.76 -12.78
CA SER A 16 0.47 2.95 -14.25
C SER A 16 1.67 2.31 -14.94
N ASN A 17 2.04 1.10 -14.49
CA ASN A 17 3.07 0.29 -15.14
C ASN A 17 2.45 -0.92 -15.85
N LYS A 18 3.30 -1.73 -16.48
CA LYS A 18 2.93 -2.98 -17.12
C LYS A 18 3.27 -4.21 -16.26
N LEU A 19 3.34 -4.05 -14.93
CA LEU A 19 3.66 -5.16 -14.02
C LEU A 19 2.51 -6.16 -14.05
N HIS A 20 2.84 -7.45 -14.05
CA HIS A 20 1.86 -8.51 -14.22
C HIS A 20 2.19 -9.78 -13.45
N GLY A 21 1.22 -10.67 -13.37
CA GLY A 21 1.35 -11.94 -12.64
C GLY A 21 1.08 -11.78 -11.14
N PRO A 22 1.27 -12.86 -10.36
CA PRO A 22 1.02 -12.85 -8.92
C PRO A 22 2.07 -12.05 -8.16
N ILE A 23 1.62 -11.33 -7.11
CA ILE A 23 2.54 -10.76 -6.13
C ILE A 23 3.14 -11.91 -5.31
N ARG A 24 4.44 -12.13 -5.46
CA ARG A 24 5.17 -13.19 -4.72
C ARG A 24 5.91 -12.60 -3.53
N THR A 25 5.59 -13.07 -2.34
CA THR A 25 6.31 -12.78 -1.10
C THR A 25 7.17 -13.98 -0.70
N SER A 26 8.30 -13.74 -0.03
CA SER A 26 9.06 -14.80 0.64
C SER A 26 8.55 -14.90 2.06
N SER A 27 8.48 -16.13 2.57
CA SER A 27 8.20 -16.44 3.97
C SER A 27 9.22 -15.81 4.93
N SER A 28 10.40 -15.42 4.45
CA SER A 28 11.45 -14.77 5.24
C SER A 28 11.40 -13.24 5.18
N SER A 29 11.25 -12.66 6.38
CA SER A 29 11.74 -11.37 6.91
C SER A 29 11.23 -10.03 6.34
N LYS A 30 10.48 -9.33 7.22
CA LYS A 30 10.51 -7.87 7.45
C LYS A 30 10.36 -6.96 6.21
N LEU A 31 9.48 -7.32 5.29
CA LEU A 31 9.14 -6.44 4.17
C LEU A 31 8.40 -5.20 4.69
N PHE A 32 8.98 -4.02 4.42
CA PHE A 32 8.39 -2.68 4.57
C PHE A 32 7.70 -2.38 5.93
N PRO A 33 8.38 -2.54 7.06
CA PRO A 33 7.81 -2.25 8.37
C PRO A 33 7.38 -0.78 8.53
N GLN A 34 8.01 0.13 7.79
CA GLN A 34 7.73 1.57 7.82
C GLN A 34 6.76 2.04 6.74
N LEU A 35 6.21 1.13 5.92
CA LEU A 35 5.34 1.52 4.81
C LEU A 35 4.06 2.15 5.34
N GLN A 36 3.68 3.26 4.72
CA GLN A 36 2.50 4.04 5.04
C GLN A 36 1.67 4.30 3.78
N MET A 37 2.31 4.34 2.61
CA MET A 37 1.63 4.52 1.33
C MET A 37 2.03 3.43 0.34
N VAL A 38 1.02 2.76 -0.21
CA VAL A 38 1.17 1.77 -1.28
C VAL A 38 0.24 2.15 -2.41
N ASP A 39 0.81 2.34 -3.61
CA ASP A 39 0.06 2.52 -4.83
C ASP A 39 0.58 1.53 -5.89
N LEU A 40 -0.18 0.45 -6.10
CA LEU A 40 0.06 -0.56 -7.13
C LEU A 40 -0.97 -0.45 -8.25
N SER A 41 -1.70 0.67 -8.32
CA SER A 41 -2.84 0.81 -9.21
C SER A 41 -2.47 0.83 -10.69
N CYS A 42 -3.44 0.57 -11.56
CA CYS A 42 -3.26 0.63 -13.01
C CYS A 42 -2.11 -0.26 -13.51
N ASN A 43 -2.12 -1.53 -13.10
CA ASN A 43 -1.19 -2.56 -13.54
C ASN A 43 -1.98 -3.78 -14.07
N ALA A 44 -1.30 -4.91 -14.26
CA ALA A 44 -1.89 -6.17 -14.68
C ALA A 44 -1.60 -7.30 -13.69
N PHE A 45 -1.48 -6.99 -12.39
CA PHE A 45 -1.28 -8.02 -11.35
C PHE A 45 -2.49 -8.96 -11.29
N THR A 46 -2.23 -10.24 -11.07
CA THR A 46 -3.23 -11.32 -11.07
C THR A 46 -3.19 -12.11 -9.76
N ALA A 47 -4.05 -13.13 -9.63
CA ALA A 47 -4.12 -14.04 -8.48
C ALA A 47 -4.58 -13.36 -7.17
N GLU A 48 -4.69 -14.16 -6.12
CA GLU A 48 -5.03 -13.70 -4.78
C GLU A 48 -3.92 -12.82 -4.17
N LEU A 49 -4.33 -11.86 -3.34
CA LEU A 49 -3.40 -11.05 -2.56
C LEU A 49 -2.70 -11.90 -1.49
N PRO A 50 -1.36 -11.93 -1.44
CA PRO A 50 -0.64 -12.74 -0.46
C PRO A 50 -0.79 -12.15 0.95
N THR A 51 -1.44 -12.89 1.87
CA THR A 51 -1.63 -12.50 3.28
C THR A 51 -0.33 -12.07 3.97
N SER A 52 0.78 -12.71 3.64
CA SER A 52 2.11 -12.43 4.20
C SER A 52 2.65 -11.05 3.86
N LEU A 53 2.16 -10.38 2.81
CA LEU A 53 2.51 -9.00 2.50
C LEU A 53 2.04 -8.04 3.61
N PHE A 54 0.83 -8.25 4.13
CA PHE A 54 0.19 -7.35 5.08
C PHE A 54 0.63 -7.59 6.53
N HIS A 55 1.10 -8.80 6.85
CA HIS A 55 1.54 -9.14 8.21
C HIS A 55 2.62 -8.20 8.76
N ASN A 56 3.49 -7.68 7.90
CA ASN A 56 4.67 -6.92 8.31
C ASN A 56 4.53 -5.39 8.18
N LEU A 57 3.38 -4.86 7.76
CA LEU A 57 3.12 -3.42 7.59
C LEU A 57 2.92 -2.72 8.93
N LYS A 58 3.95 -2.71 9.79
CA LYS A 58 3.86 -2.27 11.20
C LYS A 58 3.34 -0.84 11.34
N SER A 59 3.81 0.09 10.51
CA SER A 59 3.35 1.48 10.54
C SER A 59 1.89 1.63 10.12
N MET A 60 1.32 0.67 9.39
CA MET A 60 -0.10 0.64 9.07
C MET A 60 -0.96 -0.04 10.16
N LYS A 61 -0.33 -0.73 11.12
CA LYS A 61 -1.01 -1.44 12.23
C LYS A 61 -0.98 -0.67 13.55
N ARG A 62 -0.36 0.50 13.62
CA ARG A 62 -0.22 1.29 14.85
C ARG A 62 -0.57 2.75 14.59
N ILE A 63 -1.41 3.32 15.45
CA ILE A 63 -1.68 4.76 15.50
C ILE A 63 -0.70 5.30 16.54
N ASP A 64 0.30 6.07 16.11
CA ASP A 64 1.25 6.73 17.01
C ASP A 64 1.01 8.23 16.96
N ASP A 65 0.52 8.81 18.06
CA ASP A 65 0.22 10.23 18.16
C ASP A 65 1.47 11.11 18.04
N THR A 66 2.67 10.55 18.28
CA THR A 66 3.95 11.28 18.14
C THR A 66 4.36 11.49 16.69
N MET A 67 3.83 10.70 15.74
CA MET A 67 4.09 10.87 14.30
C MET A 67 3.50 12.16 13.74
N MET A 68 2.48 12.72 14.42
CA MET A 68 1.88 14.02 14.08
C MET A 68 2.79 15.21 14.36
N ALA A 69 3.76 15.04 15.27
CA ALA A 69 4.51 16.16 15.82
C ALA A 69 5.83 16.47 15.09
N GLN A 70 6.33 15.60 14.19
CA GLN A 70 7.78 15.59 13.92
C GLN A 70 8.30 15.47 12.48
N ARG A 71 7.49 15.55 11.41
CA ARG A 71 8.04 15.43 10.05
C ARG A 71 7.43 16.39 9.02
N ASP A 72 8.18 17.45 8.73
CA ASP A 72 8.02 18.31 7.55
C ASP A 72 8.45 17.57 6.27
N TYR A 73 7.70 16.54 5.87
CA TYR A 73 7.92 15.90 4.58
C TYR A 73 7.08 16.62 3.51
N GLN A 74 7.75 17.32 2.59
CA GLN A 74 7.14 18.20 1.59
C GLN A 74 6.76 17.51 0.27
N ASP A 75 7.06 16.22 0.09
CA ASP A 75 6.75 15.51 -1.15
C ASP A 75 5.24 15.33 -1.37
N SER A 76 4.80 15.49 -2.62
CA SER A 76 3.42 15.25 -3.07
C SER A 76 3.31 13.95 -3.88
N VAL A 77 2.16 13.30 -3.79
CA VAL A 77 1.80 12.15 -4.63
C VAL A 77 0.36 12.33 -5.08
N THR A 78 0.09 11.99 -6.34
CA THR A 78 -1.26 11.97 -6.88
C THR A 78 -1.95 10.67 -6.49
N VAL A 79 -3.01 10.77 -5.67
CA VAL A 79 -3.83 9.64 -5.25
C VAL A 79 -5.13 9.64 -6.06
N VAL A 80 -5.59 8.46 -6.46
CA VAL A 80 -6.91 8.31 -7.09
C VAL A 80 -7.88 7.70 -6.09
N THR A 81 -8.94 8.42 -5.76
CA THR A 81 -10.03 7.89 -4.92
C THR A 81 -11.33 8.06 -5.67
N LYS A 82 -12.06 6.97 -5.92
CA LYS A 82 -13.35 6.97 -6.66
C LYS A 82 -13.29 7.67 -8.03
N GLY A 83 -12.17 7.54 -8.75
CA GLY A 83 -11.98 8.15 -10.07
C GLY A 83 -11.65 9.66 -10.03
N MET A 84 -11.48 10.24 -8.84
CA MET A 84 -10.98 11.61 -8.69
C MET A 84 -9.47 11.58 -8.44
N GLU A 85 -8.72 12.31 -9.26
CA GLU A 85 -7.31 12.56 -9.03
C GLU A 85 -7.16 13.70 -8.02
N LEU A 86 -6.54 13.40 -6.89
CA LEU A 86 -6.22 14.36 -5.86
C LEU A 86 -4.69 14.45 -5.76
N GLU A 87 -4.15 15.62 -6.05
CA GLU A 87 -2.77 15.93 -5.68
C GLU A 87 -2.72 16.10 -4.17
N VAL A 88 -2.21 15.09 -3.47
CA VAL A 88 -2.09 15.15 -2.02
C VAL A 88 -0.72 15.74 -1.71
N VAL A 89 -0.70 17.04 -1.46
CA VAL A 89 0.46 17.74 -0.90
C VAL A 89 0.48 17.47 0.61
N ARG A 90 1.65 17.09 1.18
CA ARG A 90 1.91 16.92 2.63
C ARG A 90 1.59 15.52 3.21
N ILE A 91 2.15 14.46 2.61
CA ILE A 91 1.66 13.08 2.73
C ILE A 91 2.01 12.28 4.01
N LEU A 92 3.20 12.37 4.58
CA LEU A 92 3.65 11.21 5.40
C LEU A 92 3.02 11.05 6.79
N SER A 93 2.45 12.09 7.40
CA SER A 93 1.98 11.96 8.80
C SER A 93 0.50 11.61 8.94
N LEU A 94 -0.37 12.01 8.01
CA LEU A 94 -1.83 11.90 8.18
C LEU A 94 -2.51 10.75 7.40
N TYR A 95 -1.91 10.27 6.31
CA TYR A 95 -2.61 9.42 5.34
C TYR A 95 -1.87 8.12 5.08
N THR A 96 -2.04 7.15 5.98
CA THR A 96 -1.74 5.76 5.63
C THR A 96 -2.72 5.30 4.55
N THR A 97 -2.25 4.97 3.36
CA THR A 97 -3.10 4.66 2.19
C THR A 97 -2.63 3.43 1.43
N MET A 98 -3.59 2.75 0.81
CA MET A 98 -3.36 1.59 -0.03
C MET A 98 -4.30 1.62 -1.25
N ASP A 99 -3.73 1.79 -2.43
CA ASP A 99 -4.42 1.69 -3.71
C ASP A 99 -3.93 0.46 -4.48
N LEU A 100 -4.83 -0.51 -4.64
CA LEU A 100 -4.63 -1.74 -5.43
C LEU A 100 -5.56 -1.78 -6.64
N SER A 101 -6.19 -0.65 -6.98
CA SER A 101 -7.25 -0.57 -7.99
C SER A 101 -6.74 -0.78 -9.41
N SER A 102 -7.66 -1.08 -10.34
CA SER A 102 -7.34 -1.23 -11.76
C SER A 102 -6.24 -2.27 -12.00
N ASN A 103 -6.47 -3.46 -11.46
CA ASN A 103 -5.63 -4.66 -11.61
C ASN A 103 -6.53 -5.86 -11.97
N LYS A 104 -5.98 -7.07 -11.90
CA LYS A 104 -6.69 -8.32 -12.17
C LYS A 104 -6.61 -9.27 -10.96
N PHE A 105 -6.54 -8.72 -9.74
CA PHE A 105 -6.57 -9.54 -8.53
C PHE A 105 -7.91 -10.28 -8.45
N GLU A 106 -7.87 -11.54 -8.03
CA GLU A 106 -9.03 -12.45 -7.96
C GLU A 106 -9.12 -13.08 -6.56
N GLY A 107 -10.25 -13.74 -6.27
CA GLY A 107 -10.47 -14.45 -5.03
C GLY A 107 -10.91 -13.52 -3.90
N HIS A 108 -10.53 -13.85 -2.67
CA HIS A 108 -11.07 -13.16 -1.49
C HIS A 108 -10.16 -12.02 -1.03
N ILE A 109 -10.76 -10.96 -0.50
CA ILE A 109 -10.04 -9.90 0.22
C ILE A 109 -9.48 -10.51 1.52
N PRO A 110 -8.16 -10.55 1.73
CA PRO A 110 -7.59 -11.16 2.93
C PRO A 110 -8.04 -10.47 4.22
N SER A 111 -8.55 -11.22 5.18
CA SER A 111 -9.03 -10.67 6.46
C SER A 111 -7.96 -9.92 7.26
N VAL A 112 -6.68 -10.24 7.03
CA VAL A 112 -5.52 -9.53 7.61
C VAL A 112 -5.46 -8.04 7.25
N LEU A 113 -6.16 -7.59 6.19
CA LEU A 113 -6.33 -6.16 5.91
C LEU A 113 -7.06 -5.44 7.06
N GLY A 114 -7.90 -6.15 7.82
CA GLY A 114 -8.56 -5.63 9.02
C GLY A 114 -7.60 -5.28 10.16
N ASP A 115 -6.38 -5.84 10.18
CA ASP A 115 -5.35 -5.49 11.17
C ASP A 115 -4.74 -4.10 10.92
N LEU A 116 -4.91 -3.54 9.72
CA LEU A 116 -4.29 -2.28 9.31
C LEU A 116 -5.06 -1.08 9.87
N ILE A 117 -5.18 -0.99 11.19
CA ILE A 117 -6.00 0.00 11.91
C ILE A 117 -5.59 1.47 11.70
N ALA A 118 -4.36 1.71 11.23
CA ALA A 118 -3.90 3.05 10.88
C ALA A 118 -4.25 3.42 9.42
N LEU A 119 -4.67 2.46 8.58
CA LEU A 119 -5.08 2.68 7.20
C LEU A 119 -6.29 3.63 7.16
N ARG A 120 -6.16 4.72 6.39
CA ARG A 120 -7.19 5.75 6.24
C ARG A 120 -7.91 5.67 4.89
N VAL A 121 -7.20 5.24 3.85
CA VAL A 121 -7.77 5.10 2.50
C VAL A 121 -7.40 3.72 1.95
N LEU A 122 -8.40 2.98 1.52
CA LEU A 122 -8.25 1.70 0.84
C LEU A 122 -9.04 1.74 -0.48
N ASN A 123 -8.36 1.51 -1.59
CA ASN A 123 -9.00 1.42 -2.91
C ASN A 123 -8.73 0.04 -3.53
N LEU A 124 -9.78 -0.78 -3.63
CA LEU A 124 -9.75 -2.13 -4.23
C LEU A 124 -10.57 -2.22 -5.53
N SER A 125 -11.09 -1.07 -6.01
CA SER A 125 -11.99 -1.02 -7.16
C SER A 125 -11.33 -1.51 -8.45
N HIS A 126 -12.13 -1.90 -9.45
CA HIS A 126 -11.63 -2.34 -10.75
C HIS A 126 -10.60 -3.49 -10.65
N ASN A 127 -10.93 -4.49 -9.84
CA ASN A 127 -10.26 -5.78 -9.80
C ASN A 127 -11.25 -6.87 -10.20
N VAL A 128 -10.76 -8.10 -10.30
CA VAL A 128 -11.57 -9.26 -10.69
C VAL A 128 -12.23 -9.91 -9.47
N TRP A 129 -11.67 -9.70 -8.26
CA TRP A 129 -12.02 -10.33 -6.95
C TRP A 129 -13.15 -11.36 -7.03
#